data_AF-A0A377B7T9-F1
#
_entry.id   AF-A0A377B7T9-F1
#
_cell.length_a   1.000
_cell.length_b   1.000
_cell.length_c   1.000
_cell.angle_alpha   90.00
_cell.angle_beta   90.00
_cell.angle_gamma   90.00
#
_symmetry.space_group_name_H-M   'P 1'
#
loop_
_entity.id
_entity.type
_entity.pdbx_description
1 polymer ?
#
loop_
_entity_poly.entity_id
_entity_poly.type
_entity_poly.pdbx_seq_one_letter_code
_entity_poly.pdbx_strand_id
1 'polypeptide(L)' 'MLDLLEKVFGDRVSSPQWQATLKAIVPSYGRKLNGDVAATERELQYTSEVLGLNTTSRRQQIVRRNRS' A
#
# COMPACT_ATOMS: atom_id res chain seq x y z
N MET A 1 -7.05 -5.26 -5.51
CA MET A 1 -8.07 -5.03 -4.44
C MET A 1 -8.85 -3.76 -4.73
N LEU A 2 -8.20 -2.63 -4.98
CA LEU A 2 -8.87 -1.40 -5.44
C LEU A 2 -9.63 -1.58 -6.77
N ASP A 3 -9.17 -2.51 -7.62
CA ASP A 3 -9.81 -2.84 -8.89
C ASP A 3 -11.24 -3.39 -8.74
N LEU A 4 -11.61 -3.91 -7.55
CA LEU A 4 -12.97 -4.33 -7.25
C LEU A 4 -13.90 -3.13 -7.02
N LEU A 5 -13.40 -2.07 -6.38
CA LEU A 5 -14.17 -0.83 -6.18
C LEU A 5 -14.44 -0.15 -7.52
N GLU A 6 -13.47 -0.14 -8.44
CA GLU A 6 -13.66 0.37 -9.80
C GLU A 6 -14.68 -0.44 -10.60
N LYS A 7 -14.73 -1.76 -10.42
CA LYS A 7 -15.68 -2.63 -11.12
C LYS A 7 -17.12 -2.50 -10.60
N VAL A 8 -17.30 -2.32 -9.30
CA VAL A 8 -18.64 -2.32 -8.67
C VAL A 8 -19.20 -0.91 -8.52
N PHE A 9 -18.35 0.10 -8.38
CA PHE A 9 -18.73 1.48 -8.11
C PHE A 9 -18.08 2.49 -9.08
N GLY A 10 -17.71 2.05 -10.30
CA GLY A 10 -16.97 2.86 -11.29
C GLY A 10 -17.51 4.28 -11.48
N ASP A 11 -18.82 4.46 -11.67
CA ASP A 11 -19.43 5.78 -11.85
C ASP A 11 -19.20 6.74 -10.66
N ARG A 12 -19.19 6.19 -9.43
CA ARG A 12 -18.91 7.00 -8.23
C ARG A 12 -17.42 7.24 -8.06
N VAL A 13 -16.58 6.23 -8.31
CA VAL A 13 -15.11 6.32 -8.22
C VAL A 13 -14.54 7.31 -9.25
N SER A 14 -15.19 7.46 -10.41
CA SER A 14 -14.82 8.46 -11.42
C SER A 14 -15.21 9.90 -11.03
N SER A 15 -16.05 10.08 -10.00
CA SER A 15 -16.44 11.43 -9.58
C SER A 15 -15.29 12.14 -8.86
N PRO A 16 -15.12 13.47 -9.05
CA PRO A 16 -14.01 14.23 -8.47
C PRO A 16 -13.95 14.17 -6.94
N GLN A 17 -15.12 14.14 -6.30
CA GLN A 17 -15.23 14.07 -4.84
C GLN A 17 -14.69 12.74 -4.32
N TRP A 18 -15.01 11.63 -4.99
CA TRP A 18 -14.55 10.30 -4.60
C TRP A 18 -13.05 10.11 -4.83
N GLN A 19 -12.51 10.65 -5.92
CA GLN A 19 -11.07 10.69 -6.16
C GLN A 19 -10.32 11.43 -5.05
N ALA A 20 -10.86 12.57 -4.59
CA ALA A 20 -10.28 13.32 -3.48
C ALA A 20 -10.30 12.51 -2.17
N THR A 21 -11.43 11.87 -1.86
CA THR A 21 -11.55 11.00 -0.68
C THR A 21 -10.60 9.81 -0.74
N LEU A 22 -10.50 9.15 -1.90
CA LEU A 22 -9.60 8.01 -2.08
C LEU A 22 -8.14 8.40 -1.95
N LYS A 23 -7.73 9.53 -2.51
CA LYS A 23 -6.35 10.05 -2.36
C LYS A 23 -6.05 10.48 -0.92
N ALA A 24 -7.05 10.92 -0.16
CA ALA A 24 -6.88 11.28 1.25
C ALA A 24 -6.65 10.04 2.12
N ILE A 25 -7.35 8.93 1.84
CA ILE A 25 -7.24 7.68 2.62
C ILE A 25 -6.06 6.84 2.14
N VAL A 26 -5.84 6.79 0.83
CA VAL A 26 -4.76 6.04 0.17
C VAL A 26 -3.99 7.01 -0.72
N PRO A 27 -2.91 7.64 -0.21
CA PRO A 27 -2.12 8.62 -0.96
C PRO A 27 -1.52 8.07 -2.26
N SER A 28 -1.34 6.75 -2.32
CA SER A 28 -0.84 6.02 -3.49
C SER A 28 -1.95 5.57 -4.46
N TYR A 29 -3.21 5.96 -4.23
CA TYR A 29 -4.33 5.59 -5.12
C TYR A 29 -4.10 6.09 -6.56
N GLY A 30 -4.25 5.18 -7.53
CA GLY A 30 -3.95 5.43 -8.95
C GLY A 30 -2.47 5.21 -9.34
N ARG A 31 -1.57 4.96 -8.38
CA ARG A 31 -0.20 4.52 -8.67
C ARG A 31 -0.14 2.99 -8.70
N LYS A 32 0.35 2.42 -9.80
CA LYS A 32 0.70 1.00 -9.86
C LYS A 32 1.93 0.77 -8.98
N LEU A 33 1.70 0.34 -7.74
CA LEU A 33 2.75 -0.17 -6.85
C LEU A 33 3.27 -1.55 -7.29
N ASN A 34 2.47 -2.31 -8.05
CA ASN A 34 2.89 -3.57 -8.67
C ASN A 34 3.96 -3.31 -9.72
N GLY A 35 5.22 -3.62 -9.38
CA GLY A 35 6.39 -3.48 -10.25
C GLY A 35 7.43 -2.47 -9.73
N ASP A 36 7.07 -1.63 -8.76
CA ASP A 36 7.98 -0.69 -8.12
C ASP A 36 8.25 -1.14 -6.67
N VAL A 37 9.31 -1.94 -6.53
CA VAL A 37 9.75 -2.49 -5.24
C VAL A 37 10.11 -1.37 -4.27
N ALA A 38 10.70 -0.26 -4.75
CA ALA A 38 11.10 0.86 -3.90
C ALA A 38 9.89 1.65 -3.39
N ALA A 39 8.89 1.90 -4.24
CA ALA A 39 7.65 2.53 -3.82
C ALA A 39 6.87 1.64 -2.84
N THR A 40 6.84 0.33 -3.08
CA THR A 40 6.20 -0.65 -2.18
C THR A 40 6.88 -0.68 -0.82
N GLU A 41 8.21 -0.67 -0.78
CA GLU A 41 8.98 -0.62 0.46
C GLU A 41 8.74 0.67 1.24
N ARG A 42 8.68 1.82 0.55
CA ARG A 42 8.43 3.12 1.18
C ARG A 42 7.03 3.19 1.80
N GLU A 43 6.01 2.75 1.08
CA GLU A 43 4.63 2.72 1.59
C GLU A 43 4.48 1.73 2.75
N LEU A 44 5.13 0.56 2.68
CA LEU A 44 5.13 -0.42 3.78
C LEU A 44 5.83 0.15 5.02
N GLN A 45 6.95 0.84 4.85
CA GLN A 45 7.69 1.47 5.94
C GLN A 45 6.83 2.57 6.59
N TYR A 46 6.25 3.46 5.78
CA TYR A 46 5.37 4.53 6.25
C TYR A 46 4.13 4.00 7.00
N THR A 47 3.42 3.03 6.43
CA THR A 47 2.25 2.43 7.09
C THR A 47 2.61 1.72 8.39
N SER A 48 3.80 1.11 8.44
CA SER A 48 4.24 0.41 9.63
C SER A 48 4.69 1.37 10.74
N GLU A 49 5.26 2.52 10.39
CA GLU A 49 5.53 3.59 11.36
C GLU A 49 4.22 4.16 11.92
N VAL A 50 3.24 4.45 11.07
CA VAL A 50 1.92 4.97 11.48
C VAL A 50 1.16 3.98 12.37
N LEU A 51 1.26 2.68 12.07
CA LEU A 51 0.56 1.62 12.81
C LEU A 51 1.38 1.05 13.97
N GLY A 52 2.61 1.52 14.20
CA GLY A 52 3.52 0.97 15.20
C GLY A 52 3.94 -0.49 14.94
N LEU A 53 3.91 -0.93 13.68
CA LEU A 53 4.26 -2.28 13.26
C LEU A 53 5.77 -2.39 13.03
N ASN A 54 6.35 -3.51 13.48
CA ASN A 54 7.78 -3.76 13.35
C ASN A 54 8.10 -4.39 11.97
N THR A 55 8.30 -3.59 10.92
CA THR A 55 8.71 -4.06 9.57
C THR A 55 10.04 -4.79 9.56
N THR A 56 10.93 -4.42 10.48
CA THR A 56 12.27 -4.98 10.66
C THR A 56 12.24 -6.50 10.90
N SER A 57 11.17 -7.03 11.49
CA SER A 57 11.15 -8.43 11.94
C SER A 57 11.16 -9.46 10.81
N ARG A 58 10.53 -9.20 9.65
CA ARG A 58 10.47 -10.23 8.58
C ARG A 58 11.78 -10.38 7.80
N ARG A 59 12.53 -9.29 7.55
CA ARG A 59 13.85 -9.36 6.89
C ARG A 59 14.93 -9.93 7.82
N GLN A 60 14.93 -9.57 9.10
CA GLN A 60 15.89 -10.14 10.05
C GLN A 60 15.62 -11.62 10.36
N GLN A 61 14.37 -12.07 10.31
CA GLN A 61 14.04 -13.47 10.56
C GLN A 61 14.49 -14.39 9.44
N ILE A 62 14.47 -13.95 8.17
CA ILE A 62 14.97 -14.76 7.04
C ILE A 62 16.50 -14.88 7.07
N VAL A 63 17.22 -13.79 7.39
CA VAL A 63 18.69 -13.82 7.52
C VAL A 63 19.15 -14.64 8.73
N ARG A 64 18.39 -14.62 9.83
CA ARG A 64 18.68 -15.45 11.01
C ARG A 64 18.34 -16.92 10.81
N ARG A 65 17.33 -17.26 10.00
CA ARG A 65 16.96 -18.66 9.70
C ARG A 65 17.95 -19.36 8.78
N ASN A 66 18.64 -18.62 7.90
CA ASN A 66 19.65 -19.16 6.98
C ASN A 66 21.08 -19.18 7.55
N ARG A 67 21.27 -18.84 8.84
CA ARG A 67 22.57 -18.86 9.54
C ARG A 67 22.61 -19.84 10.74
N SER A 68 21.63 -20.74 10.86
CA SER A 68 21.65 -21.89 11.78
C SER A 68 21.72 -23.20 11.02
#